data_AF-A0A7S2RU26-F1
#
_entry.id   AF-A0A7S2RU26-F1
#
_cell.length_a   1.000
_cell.length_b   1.000
_cell.length_c   1.000
_cell.angle_alpha   90.00
_cell.angle_beta   90.00
_cell.angle_gamma   90.00
#
_symmetry.space_group_name_H-M   'P 1'
#
loop_
_entity.id
_entity.type
_entity.pdbx_description
1 polymer ?
#
loop_
_entity_poly.entity_id
_entity_poly.type
_entity_poly.pdbx_seq_one_letter_code
_entity_poly.pdbx_strand_id
1 'polypeptide(L)'
;MSDTKRLRSMAGTIKESFKEQTVDWGDLPTDLWRLIVSFVGEFVINDLVSTGFVGALIPFRKVLINGPTNKLPILLSNCPSIDFIAFNKVSFDIPCSFKSNTRHPLKELDLSKAHLGPKEVADVLGAVKETCRVQSLILCGNTVDSSGVQTIVDMVKDGLEMLDVSNTKLGREGAIALVRTIPQSLVSLNLAGNNLCSETGQALWQTLRDNQTLEHLDLSGNKLGCQGIREVLMSNPVLQSLDLAATGIDQDGCCQIGEALKRNISLKSLNLSRNNIGPEGGQTIGKALGVNQSLEYVDLSRCNLGVLGGVAIGKSLACNHSLKTLLLVRNELTLEGLGALSGSLASDSSLEFLDLSLNNIGAKGGEAIAKALKSNNKLRTLHLAHACISTEGGVAFGDALKKNTCLNRLSLYHNSIGPEGGVLLGEALQVNTSLKSVDLSCNKFGSVGGKAIGQAVRENRTLEILDLSSNDLGHEGTCSIMDCLASNNSLKTLHMARNKINHKSAAAIGTCLEKSKSLKTINLENNEISTDAARAIRAAFKKSTSLKEINLAFN
;
A
#
# COMPACT_ATOMS: atom_id res chain seq x y z
N MET A 1 57.81 22.42 -18.33
CA MET A 1 56.51 23.10 -18.54
C MET A 1 55.70 22.38 -19.65
N SER A 2 55.57 21.05 -19.62
CA SER A 2 55.22 20.30 -20.85
C SER A 2 54.34 19.04 -20.74
N ASP A 3 53.84 18.60 -19.58
CA ASP A 3 52.86 17.49 -19.54
C ASP A 3 51.44 17.97 -19.16
N THR A 4 51.35 18.91 -18.23
CA THR A 4 50.07 19.46 -17.74
C THR A 4 49.29 20.26 -18.78
N LYS A 5 49.95 20.94 -19.72
CA LYS A 5 49.28 21.67 -20.83
C LYS A 5 48.74 20.70 -21.89
N ARG A 6 49.46 19.60 -22.18
CA ARG A 6 49.00 18.53 -23.09
C ARG A 6 47.80 17.78 -22.51
N LEU A 7 47.86 17.45 -21.23
CA LEU A 7 46.76 16.78 -20.51
C LEU A 7 45.48 17.64 -20.50
N ARG A 8 45.59 18.95 -20.26
CA ARG A 8 44.43 19.87 -20.34
C ARG A 8 43.87 19.99 -21.75
N SER A 9 44.71 19.99 -22.77
CA SER A 9 44.27 20.02 -24.17
C SER A 9 43.50 18.74 -24.53
N MET A 10 44.01 17.57 -24.16
CA MET A 10 43.34 16.28 -24.41
C MET A 10 42.02 16.15 -23.65
N ALA A 11 41.97 16.59 -22.38
CA ALA A 11 40.74 16.62 -21.59
C ALA A 11 39.67 17.54 -22.22
N GLY A 12 40.10 18.68 -22.80
CA GLY A 12 39.24 19.57 -23.57
C GLY A 12 38.65 18.90 -24.81
N THR A 13 39.47 18.19 -25.59
CA THR A 13 39.03 17.48 -26.81
C THR A 13 38.05 16.35 -26.49
N ILE A 14 38.28 15.59 -25.41
CA ILE A 14 37.35 14.55 -24.96
C ILE A 14 36.01 15.18 -24.53
N LYS A 15 36.05 16.32 -23.83
CA LYS A 15 34.85 17.06 -23.41
C LYS A 15 34.01 17.56 -24.59
N GLU A 16 34.63 18.07 -25.65
CA GLU A 16 33.92 18.48 -26.87
C GLU A 16 33.30 17.28 -27.58
N SER A 17 34.00 16.14 -27.65
CA SER A 17 33.45 14.93 -28.26
C SER A 17 32.23 14.35 -27.53
N PHE A 18 32.15 14.46 -26.19
CA PHE A 18 30.95 14.11 -25.42
C PHE A 18 29.77 15.04 -25.70
N LYS A 19 30.02 16.34 -25.87
CA LYS A 19 28.95 17.32 -26.18
C LYS A 19 28.42 17.17 -27.60
N GLU A 20 29.28 16.86 -28.56
CA GLU A 20 28.93 16.80 -29.98
C GLU A 20 28.50 15.38 -30.43
N GLN A 21 28.57 14.38 -29.54
CA GLN A 21 28.26 12.96 -29.82
C GLN A 21 29.03 12.40 -31.03
N THR A 22 30.26 12.87 -31.25
CA THR A 22 31.07 12.53 -32.42
C THR A 22 31.73 11.14 -32.32
N VAL A 23 31.61 10.47 -31.16
CA VAL A 23 32.14 9.13 -30.89
C VAL A 23 31.04 8.30 -30.21
N ASP A 24 30.89 7.03 -30.61
CA ASP A 24 30.03 6.08 -29.92
C ASP A 24 30.75 5.50 -28.70
N TRP A 25 30.52 6.14 -27.54
CA TRP A 25 31.18 5.80 -26.29
C TRP A 25 30.68 4.49 -25.66
N GLY A 26 29.58 3.92 -26.16
CA GLY A 26 28.98 2.68 -25.63
C GLY A 26 29.79 1.42 -25.92
N ASP A 27 30.56 1.41 -27.02
CA ASP A 27 31.24 0.23 -27.57
C ASP A 27 32.76 0.22 -27.38
N LEU A 28 33.29 1.15 -26.58
CA LEU A 28 34.72 1.23 -26.30
C LEU A 28 35.24 0.03 -25.46
N PRO A 29 36.37 -0.60 -25.85
CA PRO A 29 36.98 -1.67 -25.07
C PRO A 29 37.35 -1.23 -23.64
N THR A 30 37.15 -2.13 -22.67
CA THR A 30 37.34 -1.88 -21.23
C THR A 30 38.72 -1.34 -20.87
N ASP A 31 39.78 -1.75 -21.58
CA ASP A 31 41.15 -1.30 -21.31
C ASP A 31 41.41 0.13 -21.81
N LEU A 32 40.70 0.57 -22.86
CA LEU A 32 40.74 1.97 -23.30
C LEU A 32 40.06 2.88 -22.26
N TRP A 33 38.95 2.41 -21.69
CA TRP A 33 38.27 3.10 -20.59
C TRP A 33 39.14 3.25 -19.34
N ARG A 34 39.89 2.20 -18.98
CA ARG A 34 40.87 2.26 -17.87
C ARG A 34 41.93 3.31 -18.12
N LEU A 35 42.43 3.42 -19.35
CA LEU A 35 43.42 4.42 -19.74
C LEU A 35 42.86 5.84 -19.67
N ILE A 36 41.63 6.06 -20.17
CA ILE A 36 40.96 7.36 -20.13
C ILE A 36 40.75 7.82 -18.68
N VAL A 37 40.25 6.94 -17.82
CA VAL A 37 40.02 7.24 -16.40
C VAL A 37 41.35 7.47 -15.65
N SER A 38 42.42 6.74 -15.98
CA SER A 38 43.73 6.96 -15.35
C SER A 38 44.42 8.25 -15.82
N PHE A 39 44.16 8.71 -17.03
CA PHE A 39 44.80 9.89 -17.62
C PHE A 39 44.09 11.21 -17.29
N VAL A 40 42.76 11.21 -17.16
CA VAL A 40 41.97 12.45 -17.09
C VAL A 40 41.58 12.86 -15.66
N GLY A 41 41.53 11.91 -14.72
CA GLY A 41 41.34 12.20 -13.29
C GLY A 41 40.04 12.95 -12.92
N GLU A 42 39.97 13.36 -11.65
CA GLU A 42 38.89 14.04 -10.90
C GLU A 42 38.03 15.07 -11.67
N PHE A 43 38.57 15.70 -12.71
CA PHE A 43 37.97 16.84 -13.39
C PHE A 43 36.78 16.50 -14.30
N VAL A 44 36.74 15.30 -14.89
CA VAL A 44 35.67 14.92 -15.85
C VAL A 44 34.48 14.24 -15.17
N ILE A 45 34.69 13.62 -14.01
CA ILE A 45 33.62 12.92 -13.28
C ILE A 45 32.64 13.91 -12.64
N ASN A 46 33.15 14.98 -12.03
CA ASN A 46 32.31 16.02 -11.41
C ASN A 46 31.45 16.78 -12.44
N ASP A 47 31.94 16.97 -13.67
CA ASP A 47 31.19 17.64 -14.76
C ASP A 47 30.19 16.71 -15.48
N LEU A 48 30.41 15.39 -15.48
CA LEU A 48 29.45 14.41 -16.04
C LEU A 48 28.23 14.20 -15.12
N VAL A 49 28.42 14.30 -13.81
CA VAL A 49 27.33 14.21 -12.83
C VAL A 49 26.45 15.46 -12.87
N SER A 50 27.03 16.65 -13.09
CA SER A 50 26.28 17.91 -13.16
C SER A 50 25.43 18.06 -14.44
N THR A 51 25.67 17.25 -15.47
CA THR A 51 24.97 17.30 -16.76
C THR A 51 23.83 16.28 -16.91
N GLY A 52 23.54 15.47 -15.88
CA GLY A 52 22.34 14.63 -15.81
C GLY A 52 22.31 13.43 -16.77
N PHE A 53 23.43 13.06 -17.38
CA PHE A 53 23.49 11.99 -18.38
C PHE A 53 23.67 10.60 -17.76
N VAL A 54 22.58 10.03 -17.21
CA VAL A 54 22.56 8.74 -16.47
C VAL A 54 23.01 7.54 -17.34
N GLY A 55 22.88 7.63 -18.68
CA GLY A 55 23.23 6.54 -19.60
C GLY A 55 24.73 6.23 -19.70
N ALA A 56 25.61 7.20 -19.42
CA ALA A 56 27.07 7.03 -19.52
C ALA A 56 27.69 6.30 -18.31
N LEU A 57 26.90 6.02 -17.26
CA LEU A 57 27.38 5.34 -16.03
C LEU A 57 27.33 3.80 -16.13
N ILE A 58 26.77 3.25 -17.21
CA ILE A 58 26.63 1.80 -17.41
C ILE A 58 28.01 1.10 -17.54
N PRO A 59 29.02 1.65 -18.26
CA PRO A 59 30.37 1.09 -18.25
C PRO A 59 31.10 1.25 -16.91
N PHE A 60 30.85 2.35 -16.18
CA PHE A 60 31.35 2.57 -14.80
C PHE A 60 30.91 1.45 -13.86
N ARG A 61 29.68 0.96 -14.04
CA ARG A 61 29.11 -0.18 -13.32
C ARG A 61 29.90 -1.48 -13.53
N LYS A 62 30.45 -1.73 -14.72
CA LYS A 62 31.27 -2.94 -15.01
C LYS A 62 32.69 -2.83 -14.47
N VAL A 63 33.27 -1.62 -14.41
CA VAL A 63 34.63 -1.40 -13.89
C VAL A 63 34.65 -1.44 -12.35
N LEU A 64 33.62 -0.92 -11.68
CA LEU A 64 33.46 -0.98 -10.22
C LEU A 64 33.27 -2.41 -9.68
N ILE A 65 32.67 -3.31 -10.47
CA ILE A 65 32.47 -4.72 -10.11
C ILE A 65 33.79 -5.53 -10.18
N ASN A 66 34.79 -5.08 -10.94
CA ASN A 66 35.99 -5.87 -11.27
C ASN A 66 37.33 -5.15 -11.00
N GLY A 67 37.33 -4.08 -10.20
CA GLY A 67 38.52 -3.27 -9.90
C GLY A 67 39.03 -3.46 -8.46
N PRO A 68 40.32 -3.20 -8.17
CA PRO A 68 40.88 -3.37 -6.84
C PRO A 68 40.22 -2.43 -5.82
N THR A 69 39.93 -2.99 -4.67
CA THR A 69 39.02 -2.62 -3.55
C THR A 69 39.31 -1.29 -2.83
N ASN A 70 40.20 -0.43 -3.34
CA ASN A 70 40.80 0.66 -2.56
C ASN A 70 40.48 2.11 -3.01
N LYS A 71 39.51 2.36 -3.89
CA LYS A 71 39.22 3.74 -4.37
C LYS A 71 37.77 4.22 -4.25
N LEU A 72 36.85 3.40 -3.75
CA LEU A 72 35.50 3.82 -3.36
C LEU A 72 35.42 4.78 -2.13
N PRO A 73 36.38 4.78 -1.16
CA PRO A 73 36.29 5.63 0.04
C PRO A 73 36.30 7.15 -0.22
N ILE A 74 36.81 7.61 -1.37
CA ILE A 74 37.02 9.04 -1.64
C ILE A 74 35.77 9.72 -2.22
N LEU A 75 34.86 8.95 -2.86
CA LEU A 75 33.66 9.49 -3.52
C LEU A 75 32.52 9.84 -2.54
N LEU A 76 32.49 9.21 -1.36
CA LEU A 76 31.45 9.45 -0.35
C LEU A 76 31.84 10.51 0.68
N SER A 77 33.14 10.77 0.88
CA SER A 77 33.63 11.69 1.92
C SER A 77 33.36 13.18 1.63
N ASN A 78 33.05 13.54 0.37
CA ASN A 78 32.93 14.94 -0.07
C ASN A 78 31.53 15.31 -0.61
N CYS A 79 30.50 14.49 -0.37
CA CYS A 79 29.11 14.78 -0.77
C CYS A 79 28.32 15.36 0.41
N PRO A 80 28.05 16.68 0.48
CA PRO A 80 27.40 17.30 1.65
C PRO A 80 25.88 17.11 1.71
N SER A 81 25.28 16.29 0.84
CA SER A 81 23.83 16.27 0.61
C SER A 81 23.30 14.88 0.25
N ILE A 82 23.46 13.90 1.15
CA ILE A 82 22.80 12.60 1.03
C ILE A 82 22.09 12.31 2.36
N ASP A 83 20.87 12.83 2.51
CA ASP A 83 20.00 12.57 3.68
C ASP A 83 19.39 11.16 3.66
N PHE A 84 19.61 10.36 2.61
CA PHE A 84 19.04 9.03 2.42
C PHE A 84 20.01 8.11 1.68
N ILE A 85 20.50 7.04 2.33
CA ILE A 85 21.37 6.04 1.69
C ILE A 85 20.64 4.70 1.61
N ALA A 86 20.25 4.30 0.40
CA ALA A 86 19.71 2.96 0.12
C ALA A 86 20.79 2.06 -0.49
N PHE A 87 21.15 0.96 0.21
CA PHE A 87 22.10 -0.03 -0.30
C PHE A 87 21.39 -1.14 -1.08
N ASN A 88 21.56 -1.17 -2.41
CA ASN A 88 21.11 -2.27 -3.27
C ASN A 88 22.30 -3.17 -3.63
N LYS A 89 22.30 -4.43 -3.16
CA LYS A 89 23.12 -5.56 -3.63
C LYS A 89 24.47 -5.18 -4.28
N VAL A 90 25.39 -4.62 -3.50
CA VAL A 90 26.81 -4.50 -3.86
C VAL A 90 27.57 -5.48 -2.96
N SER A 91 28.46 -6.27 -3.55
CA SER A 91 29.41 -7.11 -2.79
C SER A 91 30.13 -6.25 -1.76
N PHE A 92 30.01 -6.65 -0.49
CA PHE A 92 30.49 -5.91 0.67
C PHE A 92 32.01 -5.79 0.67
N ASP A 93 32.50 -4.58 0.41
CA ASP A 93 33.64 -4.03 1.14
C ASP A 93 33.15 -2.74 1.80
N ILE A 94 33.09 -2.76 3.13
CA ILE A 94 32.73 -1.61 3.96
C ILE A 94 33.67 -0.46 3.56
N PRO A 95 33.16 0.73 3.15
CA PRO A 95 34.04 1.83 2.78
C PRO A 95 34.98 2.15 3.94
N CYS A 96 36.30 2.07 3.70
CA CYS A 96 37.32 2.51 4.65
C CYS A 96 37.23 4.02 5.01
N SER A 97 36.20 4.74 4.52
CA SER A 97 35.94 6.15 4.79
C SER A 97 35.26 6.43 6.13
N PHE A 98 34.76 5.42 6.85
CA PHE A 98 34.24 5.62 8.22
C PHE A 98 35.34 5.75 9.29
N LYS A 99 36.63 5.78 8.90
CA LYS A 99 37.76 5.98 9.83
C LYS A 99 38.14 7.45 10.07
N SER A 100 37.47 8.43 9.43
CA SER A 100 37.71 9.84 9.73
C SER A 100 36.79 10.33 10.85
N ASN A 101 37.38 10.94 11.88
CA ASN A 101 36.76 11.53 13.09
C ASN A 101 35.74 12.67 12.83
N THR A 102 35.14 12.75 11.65
CA THR A 102 34.18 13.77 11.24
C THR A 102 32.77 13.22 11.33
N ARG A 103 31.98 13.70 12.30
CA ARG A 103 30.56 13.33 12.46
C ARG A 103 29.78 13.68 11.20
N HIS A 104 29.20 12.69 10.53
CA HIS A 104 28.38 12.89 9.33
C HIS A 104 26.89 13.11 9.71
N PRO A 105 26.14 13.95 8.97
CA PRO A 105 24.77 14.34 9.30
C PRO A 105 23.70 13.31 8.85
N LEU A 106 23.98 12.01 8.91
CA LEU A 106 23.02 10.99 8.49
C LEU A 106 21.90 10.85 9.54
N LYS A 107 20.70 11.36 9.24
CA LYS A 107 19.53 11.27 10.13
C LYS A 107 18.76 9.95 9.99
N GLU A 108 18.73 9.38 8.79
CA GLU A 108 18.02 8.15 8.49
C GLU A 108 18.94 7.12 7.83
N LEU A 109 18.83 5.87 8.28
CA LEU A 109 19.50 4.72 7.69
C LEU A 109 18.47 3.64 7.32
N ASP A 110 18.21 3.47 6.03
CA ASP A 110 17.33 2.43 5.48
C ASP A 110 18.12 1.31 4.79
N LEU A 111 18.11 0.15 5.42
CA LEU A 111 18.74 -1.09 4.95
C LEU A 111 17.70 -2.15 4.56
N SER A 112 16.41 -1.82 4.46
CA SER A 112 15.33 -2.78 4.21
C SER A 112 15.47 -3.59 2.91
N LYS A 113 16.17 -3.02 1.92
CA LYS A 113 16.40 -3.63 0.59
C LYS A 113 17.78 -4.29 0.45
N ALA A 114 18.58 -4.26 1.51
CA ALA A 114 19.97 -4.70 1.45
C ALA A 114 20.14 -6.22 1.58
N HIS A 115 19.16 -6.92 2.20
CA HIS A 115 19.18 -8.38 2.43
C HIS A 115 20.46 -8.85 3.15
N LEU A 116 20.85 -8.11 4.18
CA LEU A 116 22.06 -8.33 4.98
C LEU A 116 21.95 -9.59 5.85
N GLY A 117 23.07 -10.28 5.99
CA GLY A 117 23.26 -11.28 7.03
C GLY A 117 23.64 -10.64 8.37
N PRO A 118 23.68 -11.43 9.46
CA PRO A 118 23.89 -10.91 10.81
C PRO A 118 25.21 -10.16 10.98
N LYS A 119 26.28 -10.68 10.38
CA LYS A 119 27.60 -10.09 10.46
C LYS A 119 27.65 -8.75 9.73
N GLU A 120 27.08 -8.70 8.53
CA GLU A 120 27.02 -7.48 7.74
C GLU A 120 26.20 -6.39 8.44
N VAL A 121 25.09 -6.76 9.10
CA VAL A 121 24.33 -5.81 9.92
C VAL A 121 25.18 -5.29 11.08
N ALA A 122 25.82 -6.18 11.85
CA ALA A 122 26.63 -5.77 12.99
C ALA A 122 27.79 -4.84 12.58
N ASP A 123 28.48 -5.16 11.49
CA ASP A 123 29.60 -4.36 10.97
C ASP A 123 29.13 -2.96 10.52
N VAL A 124 27.99 -2.89 9.80
CA VAL A 124 27.41 -1.60 9.36
C VAL A 124 26.95 -0.77 10.56
N LEU A 125 26.22 -1.37 11.49
CA LEU A 125 25.71 -0.66 12.67
C LEU A 125 26.86 -0.18 13.57
N GLY A 126 27.93 -0.98 13.74
CA GLY A 126 29.11 -0.59 14.48
C GLY A 126 29.79 0.64 13.89
N ALA A 127 30.02 0.64 12.57
CA ALA A 127 30.60 1.79 11.88
C ALA A 127 29.71 3.04 11.96
N VAL A 128 28.39 2.88 11.79
CA VAL A 128 27.44 4.00 11.85
C VAL A 128 27.37 4.58 13.26
N LYS A 129 27.34 3.74 14.30
CA LYS A 129 27.30 4.18 15.70
C LYS A 129 28.52 5.04 16.07
N GLU A 130 29.72 4.71 15.56
CA GLU A 130 30.94 5.46 15.84
C GLU A 130 31.01 6.81 15.11
N THR A 131 30.30 6.95 13.99
CA THR A 131 30.52 8.05 13.03
C THR A 131 29.32 8.97 12.82
N CYS A 132 28.11 8.51 13.13
CA CYS A 132 26.86 9.20 12.87
C CYS A 132 25.93 9.16 14.08
N ARG A 133 25.04 10.15 14.19
CA ARG A 133 23.88 10.10 15.10
C ARG A 133 22.61 9.97 14.28
N VAL A 134 22.11 8.74 14.18
CA VAL A 134 20.92 8.39 13.41
C VAL A 134 19.68 8.58 14.28
N GLN A 135 18.63 9.20 13.73
CA GLN A 135 17.31 9.35 14.35
C GLN A 135 16.33 8.26 13.89
N SER A 136 16.48 7.76 12.67
CA SER A 136 15.63 6.73 12.07
C SER A 136 16.45 5.55 11.54
N LEU A 137 16.20 4.35 12.06
CA LEU A 137 16.89 3.12 11.67
C LEU A 137 15.89 2.09 11.15
N ILE A 138 16.02 1.70 9.88
CA ILE A 138 15.15 0.73 9.22
C ILE A 138 15.98 -0.47 8.76
N LEU A 139 15.75 -1.61 9.40
CA LEU A 139 16.44 -2.88 9.16
C LEU A 139 15.50 -3.98 8.65
N CYS A 140 14.26 -3.64 8.30
CA CYS A 140 13.22 -4.58 7.89
C CYS A 140 13.74 -5.69 6.96
N GLY A 141 13.50 -6.96 7.33
CA GLY A 141 13.82 -8.13 6.50
C GLY A 141 15.29 -8.55 6.45
N ASN A 142 16.20 -7.86 7.15
CA ASN A 142 17.58 -8.31 7.33
C ASN A 142 17.69 -9.29 8.50
N THR A 143 18.69 -10.17 8.56
CA THR A 143 18.84 -11.04 9.74
C THR A 143 19.71 -10.37 10.79
N VAL A 144 19.26 -10.31 12.04
CA VAL A 144 19.99 -9.70 13.16
C VAL A 144 20.27 -10.79 14.21
N ASP A 145 21.54 -10.98 14.57
CA ASP A 145 21.94 -11.86 15.68
C ASP A 145 22.10 -11.08 16.99
N SER A 146 22.54 -11.75 18.05
CA SER A 146 22.74 -11.14 19.37
C SER A 146 23.72 -9.98 19.37
N SER A 147 24.77 -10.02 18.53
CA SER A 147 25.72 -8.90 18.39
C SER A 147 25.05 -7.69 17.76
N GLY A 148 24.31 -7.90 16.67
CA GLY A 148 23.53 -6.84 16.03
C GLY A 148 22.49 -6.23 16.97
N VAL A 149 21.80 -7.05 17.76
CA VAL A 149 20.84 -6.55 18.77
C VAL A 149 21.51 -5.65 19.80
N GLN A 150 22.69 -6.03 20.31
CA GLN A 150 23.39 -5.19 21.29
C GLN A 150 23.76 -3.83 20.71
N THR A 151 24.20 -3.78 19.44
CA THR A 151 24.47 -2.50 18.77
C THR A 151 23.21 -1.68 18.60
N ILE A 152 22.08 -2.30 18.22
CA ILE A 152 20.78 -1.62 18.14
C ILE A 152 20.38 -1.05 19.50
N VAL A 153 20.48 -1.83 20.57
CA VAL A 153 20.17 -1.39 21.94
C VAL A 153 20.98 -0.16 22.33
N ASP A 154 22.27 -0.12 21.96
CA ASP A 154 23.10 1.03 22.26
C ASP A 154 22.72 2.25 21.42
N MET A 155 22.45 2.07 20.11
CA MET A 155 22.01 3.15 19.24
C MET A 155 20.66 3.74 19.69
N VAL A 156 19.76 2.88 20.18
CA VAL A 156 18.48 3.28 20.75
C VAL A 156 18.69 4.18 21.97
N LYS A 157 19.63 3.84 22.87
CA LYS A 157 19.99 4.69 24.02
C LYS A 157 20.60 6.04 23.63
N ASP A 158 21.22 6.12 22.45
CA ASP A 158 21.87 7.34 21.94
C ASP A 158 20.90 8.33 21.27
N GLY A 159 19.58 8.12 21.40
CA GLY A 159 18.55 9.10 21.03
C GLY A 159 17.81 8.78 19.73
N LEU A 160 17.66 7.51 19.38
CA LEU A 160 16.86 7.09 18.24
C LEU A 160 15.37 7.43 18.46
N GLU A 161 14.71 7.93 17.42
CA GLU A 161 13.29 8.33 17.42
C GLU A 161 12.42 7.31 16.69
N MET A 162 12.95 6.62 15.67
CA MET A 162 12.26 5.60 14.90
C MET A 162 13.13 4.35 14.72
N LEU A 163 12.57 3.18 15.05
CA LEU A 163 13.20 1.89 14.85
C LEU A 163 12.26 0.93 14.14
N ASP A 164 12.66 0.45 12.96
CA ASP A 164 12.02 -0.67 12.29
C ASP A 164 12.97 -1.86 12.21
N VAL A 165 12.67 -2.90 12.99
CA VAL A 165 13.39 -4.18 12.99
C VAL A 165 12.43 -5.31 12.66
N SER A 166 11.40 -5.04 11.85
CA SER A 166 10.42 -6.05 11.46
C SER A 166 11.04 -7.16 10.62
N ASN A 167 10.59 -8.39 10.84
CA ASN A 167 11.06 -9.59 10.14
C ASN A 167 12.59 -9.79 10.23
N THR A 168 13.22 -9.40 11.35
CA THR A 168 14.68 -9.47 11.50
C THR A 168 15.19 -10.70 12.25
N LYS A 169 14.28 -11.57 12.69
CA LYS A 169 14.58 -12.77 13.47
C LYS A 169 15.37 -12.47 14.74
N LEU A 170 15.03 -11.39 15.45
CA LEU A 170 15.68 -10.95 16.71
C LEU A 170 15.88 -12.08 17.74
N GLY A 171 15.03 -13.10 17.71
CA GLY A 171 15.02 -14.15 18.71
C GLY A 171 14.48 -13.65 20.04
N ARG A 172 14.24 -14.60 20.96
CA ARG A 172 13.62 -14.30 22.26
C ARG A 172 14.48 -13.37 23.11
N GLU A 173 15.76 -13.70 23.29
CA GLU A 173 16.66 -12.95 24.17
C GLU A 173 16.93 -11.55 23.62
N GLY A 174 17.17 -11.44 22.31
CA GLY A 174 17.40 -10.17 21.65
C GLY A 174 16.19 -9.24 21.74
N ALA A 175 14.99 -9.77 21.51
CA ALA A 175 13.77 -8.98 21.64
C ALA A 175 13.52 -8.51 23.08
N ILE A 176 13.70 -9.36 24.08
CA ILE A 176 13.56 -8.97 25.50
C ILE A 176 14.59 -7.89 25.87
N ALA A 177 15.84 -8.02 25.40
CA ALA A 177 16.87 -7.03 25.62
C ALA A 177 16.49 -5.67 25.03
N LEU A 178 16.03 -5.64 23.78
CA LEU A 178 15.58 -4.43 23.10
C LEU A 178 14.40 -3.77 23.83
N VAL A 179 13.37 -4.57 24.12
CA VAL A 179 12.13 -4.10 24.72
C VAL A 179 12.34 -3.51 26.12
N ARG A 180 13.22 -4.10 26.93
CA ARG A 180 13.56 -3.56 28.27
C ARG A 180 14.32 -2.24 28.23
N THR A 181 14.86 -1.89 27.06
CA THR A 181 15.67 -0.69 26.86
C THR A 181 14.97 0.39 26.05
N ILE A 182 13.67 0.26 25.78
CA ILE A 182 12.90 1.29 25.05
C ILE A 182 13.06 2.63 25.80
N PRO A 183 13.72 3.63 25.18
CA PRO A 183 14.06 4.89 25.81
C PRO A 183 12.90 5.87 25.69
N GLN A 184 12.99 6.97 26.42
CA GLN A 184 12.05 8.09 26.31
C GLN A 184 12.37 9.02 25.12
N SER A 185 13.09 8.53 24.11
CA SER A 185 13.30 9.23 22.82
C SER A 185 12.53 8.59 21.68
N LEU A 186 12.12 7.32 21.83
CA LEU A 186 11.58 6.53 20.73
C LEU A 186 10.09 6.83 20.56
N VAL A 187 9.72 7.35 19.39
CA VAL A 187 8.35 7.69 19.01
C VAL A 187 7.68 6.58 18.23
N SER A 188 8.45 5.85 17.42
CA SER A 188 7.95 4.75 16.58
C SER A 188 8.81 3.50 16.71
N LEU A 189 8.16 2.36 16.95
CA LEU A 189 8.80 1.06 17.08
C LEU A 189 8.03 0.00 16.29
N ASN A 190 8.69 -0.61 15.31
CA ASN A 190 8.16 -1.75 14.57
C ASN A 190 8.95 -3.04 14.89
N LEU A 191 8.26 -3.97 15.55
CA LEU A 191 8.75 -5.28 15.94
C LEU A 191 8.04 -6.42 15.18
N ALA A 192 7.28 -6.12 14.12
CA ALA A 192 6.45 -7.09 13.42
C ALA A 192 7.23 -8.33 12.94
N GLY A 193 6.60 -9.51 12.98
CA GLY A 193 7.13 -10.73 12.37
C GLY A 193 8.46 -11.25 12.94
N ASN A 194 8.76 -10.94 14.21
CA ASN A 194 9.98 -11.41 14.88
C ASN A 194 9.78 -12.70 15.70
N ASN A 195 8.62 -13.35 15.56
CA ASN A 195 8.26 -14.56 16.29
C ASN A 195 8.39 -14.38 17.82
N LEU A 196 7.98 -13.20 18.32
CA LEU A 196 8.01 -12.92 19.74
C LEU A 196 7.00 -13.79 20.49
N CYS A 197 7.33 -14.13 21.73
CA CYS A 197 6.52 -14.96 22.62
C CYS A 197 5.88 -14.13 23.75
N SER A 198 5.04 -14.77 24.56
CA SER A 198 4.30 -14.10 25.63
C SER A 198 5.18 -13.46 26.69
N GLU A 199 6.35 -14.04 26.98
CA GLU A 199 7.30 -13.44 27.92
C GLU A 199 7.88 -12.11 27.39
N THR A 200 8.05 -11.99 26.07
CA THR A 200 8.46 -10.73 25.45
C THR A 200 7.33 -9.70 25.52
N GLY A 201 6.09 -10.13 25.27
CA GLY A 201 4.90 -9.29 25.44
C GLY A 201 4.78 -8.75 26.85
N GLN A 202 4.92 -9.61 27.87
CA GLN A 202 4.85 -9.18 29.27
C GLN A 202 5.91 -8.12 29.61
N ALA A 203 7.16 -8.33 29.17
CA ALA A 203 8.22 -7.34 29.35
C ALA A 203 7.89 -6.01 28.65
N LEU A 204 7.35 -6.07 27.43
CA LEU A 204 6.94 -4.89 26.67
C LEU A 204 5.85 -4.11 27.38
N TRP A 205 4.79 -4.77 27.83
CA TRP A 205 3.69 -4.09 28.48
C TRP A 205 4.11 -3.43 29.80
N GLN A 206 5.03 -4.04 30.55
CA GLN A 206 5.61 -3.43 31.73
C GLN A 206 6.40 -2.17 31.38
N THR A 207 7.25 -2.22 30.35
CA THR A 207 8.04 -1.06 29.92
C THR A 207 7.16 0.07 29.38
N LEU A 208 6.09 -0.25 28.65
CA LEU A 208 5.20 0.75 28.05
C LEU A 208 4.27 1.45 29.04
N ARG A 209 4.11 0.92 30.26
CA ARG A 209 3.25 1.54 31.28
C ARG A 209 3.71 2.97 31.61
N ASP A 210 5.02 3.17 31.72
CA ASP A 210 5.63 4.45 32.11
C ASP A 210 6.28 5.17 30.90
N ASN A 211 6.14 4.63 29.70
CA ASN A 211 6.64 5.27 28.49
C ASN A 211 5.74 6.46 28.09
N GLN A 212 6.37 7.61 27.84
CA GLN A 212 5.69 8.88 27.54
C GLN A 212 6.02 9.42 26.15
N THR A 213 6.62 8.61 25.28
CA THR A 213 7.10 9.07 23.96
C THR A 213 6.67 8.18 22.80
N LEU A 214 6.45 6.90 23.04
CA LEU A 214 6.11 5.95 21.99
C LEU A 214 4.64 6.11 21.57
N GLU A 215 4.45 6.75 20.43
CA GLU A 215 3.13 7.02 19.84
C GLU A 215 2.69 5.90 18.88
N HIS A 216 3.64 5.19 18.26
CA HIS A 216 3.37 4.17 17.24
C HIS A 216 4.09 2.87 17.56
N LEU A 217 3.33 1.78 17.64
CA LEU A 217 3.84 0.46 17.95
C LEU A 217 3.23 -0.60 17.04
N ASP A 218 4.06 -1.27 16.26
CA ASP A 218 3.67 -2.43 15.45
C ASP A 218 4.26 -3.71 16.04
N LEU A 219 3.37 -4.62 16.43
CA LEU A 219 3.67 -5.92 17.00
C LEU A 219 3.11 -7.06 16.16
N SER A 220 2.62 -6.78 14.95
CA SER A 220 1.90 -7.73 14.12
C SER A 220 2.71 -9.00 13.82
N GLY A 221 2.03 -10.14 13.71
CA GLY A 221 2.67 -11.43 13.42
C GLY A 221 3.53 -12.01 14.55
N ASN A 222 3.32 -11.57 15.80
CA ASN A 222 4.04 -12.06 16.98
C ASN A 222 3.10 -12.70 18.01
N LYS A 223 3.41 -13.89 18.52
CA LYS A 223 2.57 -14.60 19.50
C LYS A 223 2.76 -14.09 20.93
N LEU A 224 2.38 -12.83 21.17
CA LEU A 224 2.57 -12.13 22.44
C LEU A 224 1.57 -12.54 23.53
N GLY A 225 0.46 -13.17 23.17
CA GLY A 225 -0.65 -13.40 24.10
C GLY A 225 -1.28 -12.10 24.61
N CYS A 226 -2.11 -12.19 25.64
CA CYS A 226 -2.97 -11.09 26.08
C CYS A 226 -2.63 -10.48 27.44
N GLN A 227 -1.67 -11.05 28.19
CA GLN A 227 -1.37 -10.58 29.55
C GLN A 227 -0.66 -9.22 29.52
N GLY A 228 -1.19 -8.22 30.24
CA GLY A 228 -0.58 -6.90 30.42
C GLY A 228 -1.10 -5.81 29.47
N ILE A 229 -1.72 -6.18 28.35
CA ILE A 229 -2.20 -5.21 27.34
C ILE A 229 -3.23 -4.22 27.92
N ARG A 230 -4.12 -4.70 28.80
CA ARG A 230 -5.17 -3.89 29.42
C ARG A 230 -4.59 -2.69 30.17
N GLU A 231 -3.51 -2.90 30.90
CA GLU A 231 -2.93 -1.90 31.79
C GLU A 231 -2.26 -0.80 30.99
N VAL A 232 -1.58 -1.16 29.90
CA VAL A 232 -0.98 -0.19 28.97
C VAL A 232 -2.06 0.64 28.30
N LEU A 233 -3.13 0.01 27.79
CA LEU A 233 -4.22 0.73 27.16
C LEU A 233 -5.02 1.63 28.13
N MET A 234 -5.06 1.32 29.43
CA MET A 234 -5.73 2.18 30.42
C MET A 234 -4.88 3.37 30.88
N SER A 235 -3.56 3.19 30.93
CA SER A 235 -2.67 4.15 31.60
C SER A 235 -1.75 4.93 30.66
N ASN A 236 -1.42 4.39 29.48
CA ASN A 236 -0.48 5.04 28.58
C ASN A 236 -1.13 6.28 27.92
N PRO A 237 -0.59 7.49 28.16
CA PRO A 237 -1.24 8.72 27.73
C PRO A 237 -0.89 9.12 26.29
N VAL A 238 0.09 8.47 25.65
CA VAL A 238 0.66 8.92 24.38
C VAL A 238 0.47 7.96 23.22
N LEU A 239 0.21 6.67 23.46
CA LEU A 239 0.13 5.68 22.40
C LEU A 239 -1.09 5.96 21.50
N GLN A 240 -0.83 6.34 20.25
CA GLN A 240 -1.84 6.72 19.27
C GLN A 240 -2.14 5.60 18.26
N SER A 241 -1.16 4.76 17.94
CA SER A 241 -1.33 3.65 17.02
C SER A 241 -0.74 2.37 17.58
N LEU A 242 -1.56 1.31 17.57
CA LEU A 242 -1.19 -0.01 18.03
C LEU A 242 -1.63 -1.07 17.01
N ASP A 243 -0.66 -1.74 16.39
CA ASP A 243 -0.90 -2.89 15.52
C ASP A 243 -0.63 -4.20 16.26
N LEU A 244 -1.69 -4.99 16.41
CA LEU A 244 -1.71 -6.30 17.06
C LEU A 244 -2.22 -7.39 16.12
N ALA A 245 -2.15 -7.18 14.80
CA ALA A 245 -2.63 -8.14 13.84
C ALA A 245 -1.90 -9.49 13.98
N ALA A 246 -2.64 -10.59 13.96
CA ALA A 246 -2.09 -11.95 14.08
C ALA A 246 -1.15 -12.13 15.30
N THR A 247 -1.50 -11.53 16.44
CA THR A 247 -0.71 -11.65 17.67
C THR A 247 -1.14 -12.79 18.61
N GLY A 248 -2.15 -13.55 18.19
CA GLY A 248 -2.71 -14.64 18.99
C GLY A 248 -3.59 -14.12 20.13
N ILE A 249 -4.16 -12.92 19.97
CA ILE A 249 -5.21 -12.43 20.88
C ILE A 249 -6.44 -13.34 20.70
N ASP A 250 -6.88 -13.91 21.81
CA ASP A 250 -8.08 -14.71 21.89
C ASP A 250 -9.26 -13.86 22.39
N GLN A 251 -10.37 -14.54 22.64
CA GLN A 251 -11.59 -13.92 23.15
C GLN A 251 -11.39 -13.16 24.46
N ASP A 252 -10.69 -13.77 25.42
CA ASP A 252 -10.42 -13.17 26.73
C ASP A 252 -9.51 -11.94 26.61
N GLY A 253 -8.47 -12.03 25.79
CA GLY A 253 -7.60 -10.91 25.48
C GLY A 253 -8.34 -9.76 24.83
N CYS A 254 -9.24 -10.04 23.90
CA CYS A 254 -10.07 -8.99 23.31
C CYS A 254 -11.05 -8.38 24.32
N CYS A 255 -11.60 -9.15 25.24
CA CYS A 255 -12.43 -8.62 26.32
C CYS A 255 -11.63 -7.64 27.20
N GLN A 256 -10.38 -7.99 27.54
CA GLN A 256 -9.48 -7.09 28.28
C GLN A 256 -9.20 -5.79 27.53
N ILE A 257 -8.93 -5.87 26.22
CA ILE A 257 -8.74 -4.70 25.35
C ILE A 257 -10.00 -3.84 25.32
N GLY A 258 -11.17 -4.45 25.11
CA GLY A 258 -12.44 -3.72 25.06
C GLY A 258 -12.75 -2.99 26.37
N GLU A 259 -12.49 -3.60 27.53
CA GLU A 259 -12.64 -2.91 28.82
C GLU A 259 -11.67 -1.73 28.99
N ALA A 260 -10.44 -1.84 28.49
CA ALA A 260 -9.49 -0.74 28.52
C ALA A 260 -9.90 0.42 27.59
N LEU A 261 -10.38 0.11 26.38
CA LEU A 261 -10.75 1.11 25.37
C LEU A 261 -11.90 2.02 25.79
N LYS A 262 -12.79 1.58 26.70
CA LYS A 262 -13.84 2.44 27.26
C LYS A 262 -13.28 3.68 27.98
N ARG A 263 -12.06 3.60 28.49
CA ARG A 263 -11.38 4.68 29.23
C ARG A 263 -10.18 5.27 28.47
N ASN A 264 -9.68 4.55 27.47
CA ASN A 264 -8.59 5.04 26.64
C ASN A 264 -9.03 6.28 25.85
N ILE A 265 -8.18 7.30 25.84
CA ILE A 265 -8.42 8.57 25.16
C ILE A 265 -7.31 8.93 24.16
N SER A 266 -6.18 8.19 24.20
CA SER A 266 -4.98 8.45 23.40
C SER A 266 -5.03 7.73 22.05
N LEU A 267 -5.54 6.50 22.02
CA LEU A 267 -5.46 5.63 20.86
C LEU A 267 -6.41 6.11 19.75
N LYS A 268 -5.82 6.29 18.57
CA LYS A 268 -6.47 6.71 17.32
C LYS A 268 -6.61 5.57 16.32
N SER A 269 -5.66 4.64 16.33
CA SER A 269 -5.63 3.51 15.40
C SER A 269 -5.36 2.20 16.14
N LEU A 270 -6.23 1.22 15.92
CA LEU A 270 -6.10 -0.11 16.47
C LEU A 270 -6.31 -1.18 15.39
N ASN A 271 -5.29 -2.00 15.16
CA ASN A 271 -5.40 -3.17 14.28
C ASN A 271 -5.40 -4.45 15.13
N LEU A 272 -6.51 -5.18 15.11
CA LEU A 272 -6.68 -6.47 15.77
C LEU A 272 -6.92 -7.60 14.78
N SER A 273 -6.71 -7.36 13.48
CA SER A 273 -7.04 -8.31 12.43
C SER A 273 -6.32 -9.66 12.59
N ARG A 274 -6.91 -10.73 12.04
CA ARG A 274 -6.33 -12.08 12.02
C ARG A 274 -6.07 -12.68 13.41
N ASN A 275 -6.84 -12.27 14.42
CA ASN A 275 -6.83 -12.84 15.77
C ASN A 275 -8.09 -13.69 16.01
N ASN A 276 -8.07 -14.64 16.93
CA ASN A 276 -9.25 -15.47 17.20
C ASN A 276 -10.12 -14.85 18.30
N ILE A 277 -10.62 -13.64 18.02
CA ILE A 277 -11.41 -12.84 18.99
C ILE A 277 -12.73 -13.50 19.34
N GLY A 278 -13.39 -14.13 18.36
CA GLY A 278 -14.66 -14.82 18.58
C GLY A 278 -15.84 -13.88 18.87
N PRO A 279 -17.06 -14.43 19.01
CA PRO A 279 -18.27 -13.63 19.14
C PRO A 279 -18.40 -12.80 20.42
N GLU A 280 -17.92 -13.30 21.57
CA GLU A 280 -18.02 -12.54 22.83
C GLU A 280 -17.00 -11.42 22.89
N GLY A 281 -15.77 -11.66 22.39
CA GLY A 281 -14.75 -10.63 22.23
C GLY A 281 -15.24 -9.54 21.28
N GLY A 282 -15.90 -9.95 20.19
CA GLY A 282 -16.59 -9.07 19.25
C GLY A 282 -17.71 -8.24 19.89
N GLN A 283 -18.48 -8.84 20.80
CA GLN A 283 -19.50 -8.11 21.55
C GLN A 283 -18.87 -7.05 22.48
N THR A 284 -17.79 -7.41 23.17
CA THR A 284 -17.10 -6.51 24.11
C THR A 284 -16.42 -5.34 23.40
N ILE A 285 -15.71 -5.61 22.29
CA ILE A 285 -15.12 -4.53 21.47
C ILE A 285 -16.22 -3.65 20.88
N GLY A 286 -17.33 -4.25 20.40
CA GLY A 286 -18.48 -3.51 19.92
C GLY A 286 -19.00 -2.53 20.96
N LYS A 287 -19.28 -2.98 22.19
CA LYS A 287 -19.70 -2.10 23.30
C LYS A 287 -18.66 -1.01 23.63
N ALA A 288 -17.37 -1.35 23.60
CA ALA A 288 -16.30 -0.39 23.85
C ALA A 288 -16.28 0.74 22.80
N LEU A 289 -16.47 0.41 21.52
CA LEU A 289 -16.59 1.41 20.45
C LEU A 289 -17.79 2.34 20.64
N GLY A 290 -18.86 1.93 21.33
CA GLY A 290 -19.99 2.82 21.59
C GLY A 290 -19.67 3.93 22.59
N VAL A 291 -18.66 3.71 23.44
CA VAL A 291 -18.24 4.64 24.49
C VAL A 291 -16.98 5.40 24.08
N ASN A 292 -16.03 4.72 23.45
CA ASN A 292 -14.78 5.32 23.01
C ASN A 292 -15.03 6.37 21.91
N GLN A 293 -14.53 7.59 22.12
CA GLN A 293 -14.60 8.70 21.16
C GLN A 293 -13.20 9.15 20.71
N SER A 294 -12.17 8.32 20.90
CA SER A 294 -10.79 8.62 20.49
C SER A 294 -10.42 7.91 19.19
N LEU A 295 -10.86 6.67 19.01
CA LEU A 295 -10.49 5.81 17.87
C LEU A 295 -11.09 6.31 16.56
N GLU A 296 -10.22 6.48 15.57
CA GLU A 296 -10.58 6.91 14.22
C GLU A 296 -10.44 5.77 13.20
N TYR A 297 -9.59 4.77 13.50
CA TYR A 297 -9.34 3.60 12.68
C TYR A 297 -9.40 2.31 13.51
N VAL A 298 -10.19 1.34 13.06
CA VAL A 298 -10.26 0.00 13.65
C VAL A 298 -10.26 -1.07 12.55
N ASP A 299 -9.32 -2.00 12.63
CA ASP A 299 -9.32 -3.21 11.80
C ASP A 299 -9.59 -4.45 12.67
N LEU A 300 -10.73 -5.08 12.40
CA LEU A 300 -11.18 -6.32 13.02
C LEU A 300 -11.36 -7.43 11.98
N SER A 301 -10.67 -7.35 10.84
CA SER A 301 -10.79 -8.32 9.75
C SER A 301 -10.29 -9.70 10.17
N ARG A 302 -10.99 -10.76 9.78
CA ARG A 302 -10.62 -12.17 10.07
C ARG A 302 -10.54 -12.45 11.58
N CYS A 303 -11.52 -11.97 12.32
CA CYS A 303 -11.59 -12.07 13.79
C CYS A 303 -12.67 -13.01 14.33
N ASN A 304 -13.42 -13.69 13.45
CA ASN A 304 -14.49 -14.63 13.81
C ASN A 304 -15.56 -14.00 14.73
N LEU A 305 -15.92 -12.73 14.49
CA LEU A 305 -16.84 -11.97 15.33
C LEU A 305 -18.28 -12.54 15.32
N GLY A 306 -18.67 -13.18 14.21
CA GLY A 306 -20.01 -13.73 14.02
C GLY A 306 -21.13 -12.70 14.21
N VAL A 307 -22.34 -13.20 14.42
CA VAL A 307 -23.56 -12.38 14.56
C VAL A 307 -23.48 -11.46 15.78
N LEU A 308 -23.06 -11.97 16.93
CA LEU A 308 -23.04 -11.21 18.19
C LEU A 308 -22.12 -10.00 18.10
N GLY A 309 -20.91 -10.17 17.55
CA GLY A 309 -19.99 -9.06 17.34
C GLY A 309 -20.52 -8.06 16.32
N GLY A 310 -21.10 -8.54 15.22
CA GLY A 310 -21.75 -7.68 14.21
C GLY A 310 -22.84 -6.79 14.79
N VAL A 311 -23.77 -7.37 15.57
CA VAL A 311 -24.87 -6.62 16.21
C VAL A 311 -24.31 -5.58 17.17
N ALA A 312 -23.33 -5.95 18.00
CA ALA A 312 -22.76 -5.04 18.99
C ALA A 312 -22.04 -3.85 18.34
N ILE A 313 -21.20 -4.11 17.33
CA ILE A 313 -20.52 -3.07 16.56
C ILE A 313 -21.56 -2.18 15.86
N GLY A 314 -22.54 -2.78 15.18
CA GLY A 314 -23.59 -2.05 14.50
C GLY A 314 -24.33 -1.09 15.43
N LYS A 315 -24.81 -1.55 16.59
CA LYS A 315 -25.50 -0.70 17.58
C LYS A 315 -24.62 0.44 18.10
N SER A 316 -23.34 0.16 18.35
CA SER A 316 -22.40 1.14 18.89
C SER A 316 -22.07 2.27 17.92
N LEU A 317 -22.08 2.01 16.61
CA LEU A 317 -21.83 3.03 15.60
C LEU A 317 -22.91 4.12 15.54
N ALA A 318 -24.11 3.89 16.10
CA ALA A 318 -25.12 4.95 16.20
C ALA A 318 -24.71 6.07 17.17
N CYS A 319 -23.81 5.78 18.11
CA CYS A 319 -23.35 6.70 19.15
C CYS A 319 -21.86 7.05 19.04
N ASN A 320 -21.12 6.42 18.11
CA ASN A 320 -19.72 6.74 17.87
C ASN A 320 -19.60 7.83 16.79
N HIS A 321 -18.93 8.93 17.13
CA HIS A 321 -18.75 10.09 16.25
C HIS A 321 -17.27 10.35 15.93
N SER A 322 -16.38 9.45 16.35
CA SER A 322 -14.94 9.53 16.14
C SER A 322 -14.44 8.59 15.03
N LEU A 323 -15.08 7.43 14.87
CA LEU A 323 -14.61 6.36 14.00
C LEU A 323 -14.86 6.72 12.54
N LYS A 324 -13.77 6.82 11.77
CA LYS A 324 -13.78 7.16 10.34
C LYS A 324 -13.59 5.94 9.46
N THR A 325 -12.78 4.98 9.91
CA THR A 325 -12.45 3.76 9.17
C THR A 325 -12.72 2.51 9.99
N LEU A 326 -13.52 1.60 9.42
CA LEU A 326 -13.84 0.31 10.03
C LEU A 326 -13.66 -0.82 9.01
N LEU A 327 -12.78 -1.76 9.32
CA LEU A 327 -12.55 -2.95 8.50
C LEU A 327 -13.08 -4.19 9.22
N LEU A 328 -13.99 -4.90 8.56
CA LEU A 328 -14.68 -6.08 9.09
C LEU A 328 -14.61 -7.26 8.11
N VAL A 329 -13.55 -7.32 7.31
CA VAL A 329 -13.41 -8.32 6.23
C VAL A 329 -13.41 -9.73 6.81
N ARG A 330 -14.24 -10.62 6.27
CA ARG A 330 -14.29 -12.05 6.65
C ARG A 330 -14.48 -12.27 8.16
N ASN A 331 -15.64 -11.87 8.68
CA ASN A 331 -16.02 -12.04 10.08
C ASN A 331 -17.30 -12.86 10.29
N GLU A 332 -17.80 -13.50 9.24
CA GLU A 332 -19.04 -14.29 9.29
C GLU A 332 -20.24 -13.43 9.74
N LEU A 333 -20.22 -12.14 9.38
CA LEU A 333 -21.32 -11.23 9.65
C LEU A 333 -22.49 -11.58 8.72
N THR A 334 -23.46 -12.33 9.22
CA THR A 334 -24.69 -12.66 8.49
C THR A 334 -25.67 -11.47 8.52
N LEU A 335 -26.83 -11.62 7.86
CA LEU A 335 -27.92 -10.62 7.87
C LEU A 335 -28.26 -10.10 9.28
N GLU A 336 -28.39 -11.00 10.27
CA GLU A 336 -28.74 -10.62 11.64
C GLU A 336 -27.66 -9.73 12.27
N GLY A 337 -26.40 -10.05 12.00
CA GLY A 337 -25.24 -9.26 12.44
C GLY A 337 -25.21 -7.86 11.83
N LEU A 338 -25.72 -7.70 10.60
CA LEU A 338 -25.65 -6.45 9.85
C LEU A 338 -26.91 -5.58 9.94
N GLY A 339 -28.03 -6.10 10.44
CA GLY A 339 -29.26 -5.32 10.61
C GLY A 339 -29.01 -4.04 11.42
N ALA A 340 -28.33 -4.16 12.57
CA ALA A 340 -27.96 -3.01 13.41
C ALA A 340 -26.97 -2.07 12.70
N LEU A 341 -26.00 -2.62 11.98
CA LEU A 341 -24.99 -1.84 11.26
C LEU A 341 -25.63 -1.00 10.14
N SER A 342 -26.57 -1.57 9.38
CA SER A 342 -27.32 -0.84 8.35
C SER A 342 -28.15 0.30 8.94
N GLY A 343 -28.78 0.10 10.10
CA GLY A 343 -29.50 1.16 10.81
C GLY A 343 -28.57 2.30 11.21
N SER A 344 -27.39 1.98 11.75
CA SER A 344 -26.42 3.00 12.17
C SER A 344 -25.75 3.73 11.00
N LEU A 345 -25.58 3.06 9.86
CA LEU A 345 -25.15 3.72 8.62
C LEU A 345 -26.20 4.70 8.09
N ALA A 346 -27.49 4.45 8.32
CA ALA A 346 -28.54 5.38 7.92
C ALA A 346 -28.57 6.65 8.80
N SER A 347 -28.09 6.53 10.04
CA SER A 347 -27.90 7.64 10.98
C SER A 347 -26.57 8.38 10.79
N ASP A 348 -26.37 9.49 11.51
CA ASP A 348 -25.19 10.37 11.43
C ASP A 348 -23.91 9.73 12.02
N SER A 349 -23.51 8.59 11.46
CA SER A 349 -22.23 7.96 11.76
C SER A 349 -21.09 8.78 11.16
N SER A 350 -19.99 8.93 11.90
CA SER A 350 -18.76 9.59 11.41
C SER A 350 -18.00 8.79 10.35
N LEU A 351 -18.54 7.63 9.93
CA LEU A 351 -17.82 6.64 9.14
C LEU A 351 -17.67 7.08 7.68
N GLU A 352 -16.43 7.15 7.23
CA GLU A 352 -16.05 7.53 5.86
C GLU A 352 -15.62 6.32 5.03
N PHE A 353 -15.06 5.29 5.67
CA PHE A 353 -14.59 4.07 5.04
C PHE A 353 -15.11 2.83 5.77
N LEU A 354 -15.75 1.93 5.02
CA LEU A 354 -16.25 0.66 5.52
C LEU A 354 -15.89 -0.48 4.57
N ASP A 355 -15.26 -1.52 5.10
CA ASP A 355 -15.04 -2.79 4.38
C ASP A 355 -15.76 -3.95 5.05
N LEU A 356 -16.75 -4.49 4.35
CA LEU A 356 -17.55 -5.65 4.75
C LEU A 356 -17.29 -6.86 3.85
N SER A 357 -16.22 -6.86 3.06
CA SER A 357 -15.92 -7.91 2.10
C SER A 357 -15.80 -9.29 2.76
N LEU A 358 -16.07 -10.35 2.00
CA LEU A 358 -15.97 -11.75 2.44
C LEU A 358 -16.87 -12.09 3.65
N ASN A 359 -17.96 -11.36 3.86
CA ASN A 359 -19.02 -11.73 4.80
C ASN A 359 -20.21 -12.33 4.04
N ASN A 360 -20.90 -13.31 4.61
CA ASN A 360 -22.08 -13.90 3.97
C ASN A 360 -23.33 -13.03 4.20
N ILE A 361 -23.31 -11.83 3.63
CA ILE A 361 -24.33 -10.78 3.84
C ILE A 361 -25.67 -11.20 3.20
N GLY A 362 -25.61 -11.75 1.99
CA GLY A 362 -26.79 -12.17 1.24
C GLY A 362 -27.61 -11.01 0.67
N ALA A 363 -28.63 -11.34 -0.12
CA ALA A 363 -29.55 -10.40 -0.76
C ALA A 363 -30.12 -9.36 0.21
N LYS A 364 -30.77 -9.84 1.28
CA LYS A 364 -31.45 -9.00 2.28
C LYS A 364 -30.48 -8.08 3.01
N GLY A 365 -29.25 -8.53 3.25
CA GLY A 365 -28.23 -7.69 3.90
C GLY A 365 -27.74 -6.60 2.94
N GLY A 366 -27.57 -6.93 1.66
CA GLY A 366 -27.32 -5.97 0.59
C GLY A 366 -28.43 -4.92 0.47
N GLU A 367 -29.69 -5.34 0.49
CA GLU A 367 -30.86 -4.44 0.50
C GLU A 367 -30.85 -3.49 1.70
N ALA A 368 -30.53 -3.99 2.90
CA ALA A 368 -30.46 -3.19 4.11
C ALA A 368 -29.36 -2.11 4.03
N ILE A 369 -28.16 -2.47 3.56
CA ILE A 369 -27.06 -1.53 3.34
C ILE A 369 -27.42 -0.51 2.26
N ALA A 370 -27.98 -0.96 1.13
CA ALA A 370 -28.43 -0.07 0.06
C ALA A 370 -29.50 0.92 0.55
N LYS A 371 -30.45 0.46 1.38
CA LYS A 371 -31.45 1.34 2.01
C LYS A 371 -30.78 2.40 2.89
N ALA A 372 -29.77 2.03 3.68
CA ALA A 372 -29.04 2.96 4.53
C ALA A 372 -28.27 4.02 3.73
N LEU A 373 -27.68 3.62 2.59
CA LEU A 373 -26.98 4.55 1.71
C LEU A 373 -27.87 5.66 1.12
N LYS A 374 -29.20 5.47 1.06
CA LYS A 374 -30.10 6.52 0.55
C LYS A 374 -30.07 7.79 1.42
N SER A 375 -29.82 7.67 2.72
CA SER A 375 -29.75 8.79 3.66
C SER A 375 -28.34 9.12 4.12
N ASN A 376 -27.38 8.20 3.96
CA ASN A 376 -26.01 8.42 4.41
C ASN A 376 -25.30 9.51 3.56
N ASN A 377 -24.72 10.50 4.26
CA ASN A 377 -23.99 11.63 3.66
C ASN A 377 -22.54 11.75 4.15
N LYS A 378 -21.99 10.69 4.76
CA LYS A 378 -20.62 10.65 5.32
C LYS A 378 -19.75 9.58 4.67
N LEU A 379 -20.31 8.43 4.33
CA LEU A 379 -19.56 7.32 3.76
C LEU A 379 -19.03 7.69 2.36
N ARG A 380 -17.72 7.64 2.21
CA ARG A 380 -17.01 7.92 0.95
C ARG A 380 -16.58 6.65 0.23
N THR A 381 -16.28 5.59 0.97
CA THR A 381 -15.83 4.31 0.43
C THR A 381 -16.56 3.15 1.08
N LEU A 382 -17.12 2.27 0.25
CA LEU A 382 -17.76 1.03 0.68
C LEU A 382 -17.24 -0.15 -0.15
N HIS A 383 -16.72 -1.17 0.54
CA HIS A 383 -16.33 -2.44 -0.06
C HIS A 383 -17.22 -3.57 0.42
N LEU A 384 -17.76 -4.31 -0.55
CA LEU A 384 -18.65 -5.46 -0.34
C LEU A 384 -18.24 -6.62 -1.26
N ALA A 385 -16.94 -6.81 -1.48
CA ALA A 385 -16.46 -7.88 -2.33
C ALA A 385 -16.84 -9.25 -1.75
N HIS A 386 -17.27 -10.20 -2.58
CA HIS A 386 -17.65 -11.55 -2.14
C HIS A 386 -18.68 -11.56 -0.98
N ALA A 387 -19.74 -10.76 -1.10
CA ALA A 387 -20.77 -10.62 -0.06
C ALA A 387 -22.09 -11.37 -0.34
N CYS A 388 -22.16 -12.12 -1.45
CA CYS A 388 -23.35 -12.86 -1.90
C CYS A 388 -24.60 -11.96 -2.06
N ILE A 389 -24.43 -10.71 -2.52
CA ILE A 389 -25.51 -9.72 -2.64
C ILE A 389 -26.59 -10.13 -3.64
N SER A 390 -26.27 -10.95 -4.64
CA SER A 390 -27.20 -11.45 -5.67
C SER A 390 -27.92 -10.33 -6.45
N THR A 391 -28.91 -10.72 -7.28
CA THR A 391 -29.62 -9.79 -8.17
C THR A 391 -30.43 -8.77 -7.39
N GLU A 392 -31.19 -9.22 -6.39
CA GLU A 392 -32.11 -8.38 -5.60
C GLU A 392 -31.35 -7.29 -4.85
N GLY A 393 -30.21 -7.64 -4.25
CA GLY A 393 -29.35 -6.67 -3.61
C GLY A 393 -28.72 -5.70 -4.63
N GLY A 394 -28.33 -6.17 -5.81
CA GLY A 394 -27.84 -5.31 -6.90
C GLY A 394 -28.87 -4.29 -7.40
N VAL A 395 -30.13 -4.72 -7.53
CA VAL A 395 -31.27 -3.84 -7.83
C VAL A 395 -31.43 -2.77 -6.75
N ALA A 396 -31.37 -3.18 -5.47
CA ALA A 396 -31.45 -2.23 -4.35
C ALA A 396 -30.29 -1.21 -4.36
N PHE A 397 -29.07 -1.63 -4.70
CA PHE A 397 -27.94 -0.71 -4.89
C PHE A 397 -28.18 0.26 -6.04
N GLY A 398 -28.73 -0.19 -7.18
CA GLY A 398 -29.14 0.69 -8.27
C GLY A 398 -30.07 1.81 -7.78
N ASP A 399 -31.12 1.46 -7.04
CA ASP A 399 -32.04 2.45 -6.48
C ASP A 399 -31.41 3.38 -5.43
N ALA A 400 -30.47 2.87 -4.64
CA ALA A 400 -29.78 3.65 -3.63
C ALA A 400 -28.84 4.69 -4.23
N LEU A 401 -28.07 4.29 -5.24
CA LEU A 401 -27.07 5.13 -5.90
C LEU A 401 -27.69 6.24 -6.74
N LYS A 402 -28.94 6.09 -7.20
CA LYS A 402 -29.71 7.20 -7.80
C LYS A 402 -29.91 8.38 -6.84
N LYS A 403 -29.93 8.13 -5.52
CA LYS A 403 -30.17 9.14 -4.48
C LYS A 403 -28.92 9.53 -3.72
N ASN A 404 -27.97 8.62 -3.55
CA ASN A 404 -26.75 8.91 -2.81
C ASN A 404 -25.84 9.85 -3.61
N THR A 405 -25.48 10.98 -3.01
CA THR A 405 -24.63 12.02 -3.62
C THR A 405 -23.28 12.18 -2.92
N CYS A 406 -22.90 11.20 -2.11
CA CYS A 406 -21.76 11.30 -1.19
C CYS A 406 -20.71 10.20 -1.40
N LEU A 407 -21.12 9.01 -1.84
CA LEU A 407 -20.22 7.88 -2.02
C LEU A 407 -19.33 8.13 -3.23
N ASN A 408 -18.02 8.00 -3.05
CA ASN A 408 -17.01 8.23 -4.08
C ASN A 408 -16.49 6.91 -4.65
N ARG A 409 -16.40 5.86 -3.82
CA ARG A 409 -15.86 4.55 -4.18
C ARG A 409 -16.77 3.43 -3.73
N LEU A 410 -17.06 2.51 -4.65
CA LEU A 410 -17.86 1.33 -4.39
C LEU A 410 -17.21 0.10 -5.03
N SER A 411 -17.01 -0.96 -4.26
CA SER A 411 -16.70 -2.29 -4.81
C SER A 411 -17.83 -3.26 -4.50
N LEU A 412 -18.42 -3.79 -5.57
CA LEU A 412 -19.37 -4.91 -5.55
C LEU A 412 -18.75 -6.15 -6.22
N TYR A 413 -17.42 -6.28 -6.18
CA TYR A 413 -16.70 -7.40 -6.79
C TYR A 413 -17.29 -8.75 -6.37
N HIS A 414 -17.54 -9.61 -7.36
CA HIS A 414 -17.90 -11.00 -7.14
C HIS A 414 -19.14 -11.21 -6.25
N ASN A 415 -20.27 -10.62 -6.65
CA ASN A 415 -21.54 -10.71 -5.92
C ASN A 415 -22.67 -11.44 -6.67
N SER A 416 -22.41 -11.95 -7.88
CA SER A 416 -23.41 -12.64 -8.71
C SER A 416 -24.68 -11.82 -8.93
N ILE A 417 -24.53 -10.52 -9.21
CA ILE A 417 -25.65 -9.58 -9.38
C ILE A 417 -26.49 -9.88 -10.65
N GLY A 418 -25.89 -10.45 -11.69
CA GLY A 418 -26.59 -10.83 -12.90
C GLY A 418 -27.06 -9.66 -13.78
N PRO A 419 -27.68 -9.96 -14.94
CA PRO A 419 -28.00 -8.96 -15.96
C PRO A 419 -28.97 -7.88 -15.50
N GLU A 420 -30.04 -8.26 -14.78
CA GLU A 420 -31.06 -7.32 -14.29
C GLU A 420 -30.45 -6.29 -13.33
N GLY A 421 -29.72 -6.73 -12.31
CA GLY A 421 -29.02 -5.80 -11.41
C GLY A 421 -27.98 -4.95 -12.15
N GLY A 422 -27.34 -5.48 -13.20
CA GLY A 422 -26.47 -4.71 -14.09
C GLY A 422 -27.18 -3.57 -14.83
N VAL A 423 -28.43 -3.77 -15.26
CA VAL A 423 -29.26 -2.70 -15.86
C VAL A 423 -29.54 -1.60 -14.84
N LEU A 424 -30.00 -1.96 -13.64
CA LEU A 424 -30.35 -0.98 -12.60
C LEU A 424 -29.12 -0.21 -12.10
N LEU A 425 -27.96 -0.87 -12.00
CA LEU A 425 -26.70 -0.20 -11.71
C LEU A 425 -26.29 0.74 -12.85
N GLY A 426 -26.50 0.37 -14.11
CA GLY A 426 -26.31 1.26 -15.26
C GLY A 426 -27.16 2.53 -15.17
N GLU A 427 -28.47 2.39 -14.96
CA GLU A 427 -29.37 3.53 -14.76
C GLU A 427 -28.94 4.42 -13.59
N ALA A 428 -28.46 3.83 -12.50
CA ALA A 428 -27.97 4.58 -11.35
C ALA A 428 -26.70 5.37 -11.67
N LEU A 429 -25.73 4.74 -12.35
CA LEU A 429 -24.51 5.40 -12.79
C LEU A 429 -24.79 6.51 -13.80
N GLN A 430 -25.86 6.41 -14.60
CA GLN A 430 -26.24 7.45 -15.54
C GLN A 430 -26.54 8.79 -14.84
N VAL A 431 -27.18 8.75 -13.67
CA VAL A 431 -27.63 9.94 -12.93
C VAL A 431 -26.76 10.28 -11.72
N ASN A 432 -25.94 9.33 -11.22
CA ASN A 432 -25.10 9.56 -10.05
C ASN A 432 -23.98 10.56 -10.35
N THR A 433 -23.80 11.53 -9.46
CA THR A 433 -22.83 12.64 -9.61
C THR A 433 -21.72 12.63 -8.56
N SER A 434 -21.57 11.56 -7.78
CA SER A 434 -20.57 11.50 -6.69
C SER A 434 -19.53 10.41 -6.90
N LEU A 435 -19.91 9.28 -7.49
CA LEU A 435 -19.03 8.14 -7.70
C LEU A 435 -17.91 8.49 -8.68
N LYS A 436 -16.68 8.19 -8.26
CA LYS A 436 -15.44 8.35 -9.03
C LYS A 436 -14.82 7.02 -9.40
N SER A 437 -15.02 5.99 -8.58
CA SER A 437 -14.45 4.65 -8.79
C SER A 437 -15.48 3.59 -8.46
N VAL A 438 -15.77 2.71 -9.41
CA VAL A 438 -16.71 1.62 -9.22
C VAL A 438 -16.11 0.33 -9.75
N ASP A 439 -16.08 -0.68 -8.89
CA ASP A 439 -15.70 -2.04 -9.24
C ASP A 439 -16.93 -2.94 -9.24
N LEU A 440 -17.34 -3.35 -10.44
CA LEU A 440 -18.45 -4.26 -10.69
C LEU A 440 -17.97 -5.58 -11.29
N SER A 441 -16.69 -5.92 -11.15
CA SER A 441 -16.12 -7.12 -11.76
C SER A 441 -16.70 -8.42 -11.17
N CYS A 442 -16.67 -9.51 -11.94
CA CYS A 442 -17.18 -10.83 -11.53
C CYS A 442 -18.68 -10.87 -11.16
N ASN A 443 -19.56 -10.17 -11.88
CA ASN A 443 -20.99 -10.10 -11.57
C ASN A 443 -21.96 -10.69 -12.61
N LYS A 444 -21.45 -11.31 -13.68
CA LYS A 444 -22.27 -12.00 -14.70
C LYS A 444 -23.33 -11.10 -15.35
N PHE A 445 -23.00 -9.83 -15.64
CA PHE A 445 -23.93 -8.88 -16.24
C PHE A 445 -24.39 -9.24 -17.66
N GLY A 446 -23.58 -10.01 -18.40
CA GLY A 446 -23.88 -10.34 -19.78
C GLY A 446 -23.88 -9.10 -20.70
N SER A 447 -24.24 -9.32 -21.97
CA SER A 447 -24.33 -8.24 -22.95
C SER A 447 -25.41 -7.21 -22.61
N VAL A 448 -26.49 -7.62 -21.94
CA VAL A 448 -27.61 -6.74 -21.54
C VAL A 448 -27.16 -5.72 -20.50
N GLY A 449 -26.54 -6.15 -19.41
CA GLY A 449 -25.98 -5.23 -18.42
C GLY A 449 -24.84 -4.38 -19.02
N GLY A 450 -24.03 -4.94 -19.92
CA GLY A 450 -23.02 -4.19 -20.67
C GLY A 450 -23.59 -3.03 -21.49
N LYS A 451 -24.71 -3.24 -22.19
CA LYS A 451 -25.40 -2.20 -22.96
C LYS A 451 -25.90 -1.06 -22.06
N ALA A 452 -26.52 -1.39 -20.93
CA ALA A 452 -27.00 -0.41 -19.96
C ALA A 452 -25.85 0.42 -19.35
N ILE A 453 -24.76 -0.23 -18.96
CA ILE A 453 -23.57 0.46 -18.43
C ILE A 453 -22.92 1.32 -19.51
N GLY A 454 -22.91 0.88 -20.77
CA GLY A 454 -22.45 1.69 -21.90
C GLY A 454 -23.25 3.00 -22.00
N GLN A 455 -24.58 2.94 -21.95
CA GLN A 455 -25.43 4.13 -21.94
C GLN A 455 -25.15 5.03 -20.74
N ALA A 456 -24.92 4.45 -19.56
CA ALA A 456 -24.54 5.20 -18.36
C ALA A 456 -23.23 5.97 -18.55
N VAL A 457 -22.20 5.32 -19.12
CA VAL A 457 -20.89 5.94 -19.40
C VAL A 457 -21.04 7.11 -20.37
N ARG A 458 -21.97 7.06 -21.33
CA ARG A 458 -22.21 8.19 -22.24
C ARG A 458 -22.61 9.46 -21.51
N GLU A 459 -23.44 9.36 -20.48
CA GLU A 459 -24.01 10.53 -19.78
C GLU A 459 -23.21 10.91 -18.53
N ASN A 460 -22.63 9.95 -17.82
CA ASN A 460 -21.91 10.21 -16.59
C ASN A 460 -20.67 11.11 -16.85
N ARG A 461 -20.43 12.07 -15.95
CA ARG A 461 -19.30 13.03 -16.04
C ARG A 461 -18.37 13.00 -14.83
N THR A 462 -18.60 12.11 -13.87
CA THR A 462 -17.89 12.08 -12.58
C THR A 462 -17.05 10.82 -12.41
N LEU A 463 -17.46 9.72 -13.05
CA LEU A 463 -16.81 8.43 -12.97
C LEU A 463 -15.47 8.49 -13.73
N GLU A 464 -14.40 8.13 -13.02
CA GLU A 464 -13.03 8.13 -13.53
C GLU A 464 -12.48 6.72 -13.72
N ILE A 465 -12.89 5.77 -12.86
CA ILE A 465 -12.43 4.39 -12.86
C ILE A 465 -13.64 3.46 -12.86
N LEU A 466 -13.70 2.56 -13.83
CA LEU A 466 -14.74 1.54 -13.93
C LEU A 466 -14.12 0.18 -14.21
N ASP A 467 -14.39 -0.79 -13.34
CA ASP A 467 -14.04 -2.19 -13.55
C ASP A 467 -15.27 -3.03 -13.89
N LEU A 468 -15.27 -3.61 -15.09
CA LEU A 468 -16.28 -4.52 -15.62
C LEU A 468 -15.68 -5.89 -15.97
N SER A 469 -14.49 -6.22 -15.46
CA SER A 469 -13.82 -7.48 -15.76
C SER A 469 -14.67 -8.69 -15.34
N SER A 470 -14.56 -9.81 -16.06
CA SER A 470 -15.25 -11.07 -15.71
C SER A 470 -16.77 -10.97 -15.62
N ASN A 471 -17.42 -10.29 -16.57
CA ASN A 471 -18.88 -10.07 -16.59
C ASN A 471 -19.61 -10.71 -17.79
N ASP A 472 -18.93 -11.52 -18.59
CA ASP A 472 -19.53 -12.16 -19.78
C ASP A 472 -20.16 -11.17 -20.76
N LEU A 473 -19.61 -9.96 -20.89
CA LEU A 473 -20.18 -8.88 -21.71
C LEU A 473 -20.32 -9.27 -23.20
N GLY A 474 -19.41 -10.11 -23.67
CA GLY A 474 -19.30 -10.51 -25.07
C GLY A 474 -19.04 -9.32 -26.00
N HIS A 475 -19.06 -9.60 -27.30
CA HIS A 475 -18.80 -8.57 -28.30
C HIS A 475 -19.89 -7.48 -28.36
N GLU A 476 -21.17 -7.84 -28.20
CA GLU A 476 -22.28 -6.86 -28.25
C GLU A 476 -22.23 -5.84 -27.11
N GLY A 477 -22.04 -6.32 -25.87
CA GLY A 477 -21.92 -5.43 -24.71
C GLY A 477 -20.71 -4.52 -24.85
N THR A 478 -19.60 -5.09 -25.33
CA THR A 478 -18.35 -4.33 -25.56
C THR A 478 -18.52 -3.25 -26.62
N CYS A 479 -19.12 -3.56 -27.78
CA CYS A 479 -19.36 -2.55 -28.81
C CYS A 479 -20.19 -1.39 -28.26
N SER A 480 -21.27 -1.69 -27.53
CA SER A 480 -22.10 -0.64 -26.90
C SER A 480 -21.32 0.24 -25.93
N ILE A 481 -20.45 -0.35 -25.10
CA ILE A 481 -19.61 0.41 -24.16
C ILE A 481 -18.61 1.29 -24.93
N MET A 482 -17.92 0.74 -25.93
CA MET A 482 -16.92 1.48 -26.72
C MET A 482 -17.55 2.64 -27.50
N ASP A 483 -18.70 2.41 -28.14
CA ASP A 483 -19.40 3.44 -28.92
C ASP A 483 -19.86 4.60 -28.01
N CYS A 484 -20.27 4.30 -26.78
CA CYS A 484 -20.66 5.32 -25.81
C CYS A 484 -19.45 6.04 -25.19
N LEU A 485 -18.39 5.29 -24.89
CA LEU A 485 -17.15 5.81 -24.31
C LEU A 485 -16.42 6.77 -25.24
N ALA A 486 -16.57 6.61 -26.56
CA ALA A 486 -16.01 7.51 -27.57
C ALA A 486 -16.45 8.98 -27.40
N SER A 487 -17.61 9.22 -26.76
CA SER A 487 -18.16 10.55 -26.48
C SER A 487 -17.99 10.99 -25.02
N ASN A 488 -17.48 10.12 -24.14
CA ASN A 488 -17.26 10.41 -22.74
C ASN A 488 -15.91 11.14 -22.53
N ASN A 489 -15.87 12.07 -21.58
CA ASN A 489 -14.68 12.87 -21.25
C ASN A 489 -14.27 12.80 -19.77
N SER A 490 -14.86 11.90 -18.98
CA SER A 490 -14.56 11.76 -17.55
C SER A 490 -13.78 10.49 -17.23
N LEU A 491 -14.07 9.38 -17.92
CA LEU A 491 -13.51 8.07 -17.63
C LEU A 491 -12.04 8.04 -18.07
N LYS A 492 -11.17 7.68 -17.12
CA LYS A 492 -9.70 7.63 -17.27
C LYS A 492 -9.22 6.19 -17.35
N THR A 493 -9.86 5.28 -16.60
CA THR A 493 -9.45 3.88 -16.53
C THR A 493 -10.66 2.98 -16.72
N LEU A 494 -10.55 2.04 -17.65
CA LEU A 494 -11.56 1.03 -17.91
C LEU A 494 -10.94 -0.37 -17.90
N HIS A 495 -11.40 -1.23 -16.99
CA HIS A 495 -11.02 -2.63 -16.96
C HIS A 495 -12.15 -3.50 -17.51
N MET A 496 -11.83 -4.33 -18.50
CA MET A 496 -12.75 -5.23 -19.18
C MET A 496 -12.08 -6.58 -19.47
N ALA A 497 -11.15 -7.00 -18.61
CA ALA A 497 -10.49 -8.30 -18.74
C ALA A 497 -11.50 -9.45 -18.62
N ARG A 498 -11.25 -10.61 -19.25
CA ARG A 498 -12.07 -11.83 -19.06
C ARG A 498 -13.56 -11.66 -19.39
N ASN A 499 -13.89 -10.98 -20.49
CA ASN A 499 -15.28 -10.67 -20.89
C ASN A 499 -15.75 -11.38 -22.17
N LYS A 500 -15.00 -12.36 -22.66
CA LYS A 500 -15.29 -13.05 -23.93
C LYS A 500 -15.39 -12.06 -25.10
N ILE A 501 -14.54 -11.03 -25.08
CA ILE A 501 -14.48 -10.03 -26.14
C ILE A 501 -13.74 -10.65 -27.32
N ASN A 502 -14.42 -10.76 -28.45
CA ASN A 502 -13.81 -11.33 -29.66
C ASN A 502 -13.51 -10.27 -30.72
N HIS A 503 -12.90 -10.69 -31.83
CA HIS A 503 -12.47 -9.84 -32.93
C HIS A 503 -13.57 -8.95 -33.54
N LYS A 504 -14.87 -9.27 -33.35
CA LYS A 504 -15.97 -8.44 -33.84
C LYS A 504 -16.03 -7.06 -33.18
N SER A 505 -15.50 -6.91 -31.97
CA SER A 505 -15.47 -5.63 -31.26
C SER A 505 -14.27 -4.75 -31.62
N ALA A 506 -13.32 -5.24 -32.42
CA ALA A 506 -12.06 -4.56 -32.72
C ALA A 506 -12.27 -3.18 -33.36
N ALA A 507 -13.24 -3.06 -34.26
CA ALA A 507 -13.57 -1.80 -34.93
C ALA A 507 -14.13 -0.74 -33.94
N ALA A 508 -15.01 -1.17 -33.03
CA ALA A 508 -15.57 -0.29 -32.01
C ALA A 508 -14.49 0.16 -31.01
N ILE A 509 -13.63 -0.78 -30.57
CA ILE A 509 -12.47 -0.46 -29.72
C ILE A 509 -11.57 0.55 -30.43
N GLY A 510 -11.16 0.29 -31.68
CA GLY A 510 -10.30 1.19 -32.43
C GLY A 510 -10.90 2.59 -32.57
N THR A 511 -12.17 2.68 -32.93
CA THR A 511 -12.89 3.97 -33.04
C THR A 511 -12.93 4.72 -31.70
N CYS A 512 -13.18 4.01 -30.60
CA CYS A 512 -13.18 4.59 -29.26
C CYS A 512 -11.80 5.13 -28.88
N LEU A 513 -10.72 4.39 -29.17
CA LEU A 513 -9.36 4.82 -28.85
C LEU A 513 -8.94 6.06 -29.63
N GLU A 514 -9.36 6.19 -30.89
CA GLU A 514 -9.08 7.37 -31.73
C GLU A 514 -9.85 8.61 -31.27
N LYS A 515 -11.08 8.45 -30.76
CA LYS A 515 -11.96 9.58 -30.39
C LYS A 515 -11.88 9.99 -28.92
N SER A 516 -11.57 9.06 -28.02
CA SER A 516 -11.56 9.34 -26.58
C SER A 516 -10.49 10.38 -26.25
N LYS A 517 -10.87 11.33 -25.38
CA LYS A 517 -9.99 12.41 -24.92
C LYS A 517 -9.54 12.26 -23.48
N SER A 518 -10.24 11.43 -22.70
CA SER A 518 -9.99 11.26 -21.26
C SER A 518 -9.37 9.92 -20.90
N LEU A 519 -9.61 8.87 -21.70
CA LEU A 519 -9.19 7.51 -21.38
C LEU A 519 -7.67 7.40 -21.44
N LYS A 520 -7.06 6.98 -20.34
CA LYS A 520 -5.61 6.80 -20.16
C LYS A 520 -5.21 5.33 -20.16
N THR A 521 -6.03 4.48 -19.57
CA THR A 521 -5.70 3.05 -19.42
C THR A 521 -6.92 2.21 -19.77
N ILE A 522 -6.70 1.18 -20.60
CA ILE A 522 -7.70 0.16 -20.88
C ILE A 522 -7.10 -1.24 -20.68
N ASN A 523 -7.78 -2.08 -19.91
CA ASN A 523 -7.39 -3.48 -19.74
C ASN A 523 -8.37 -4.40 -20.46
N LEU A 524 -7.89 -5.12 -21.47
CA LEU A 524 -8.62 -6.13 -22.25
C LEU A 524 -7.95 -7.51 -22.14
N GLU A 525 -7.19 -7.74 -21.08
CA GLU A 525 -6.48 -9.00 -20.82
C GLU A 525 -7.43 -10.21 -20.81
N ASN A 526 -6.93 -11.35 -21.29
CA ASN A 526 -7.60 -12.64 -21.22
C ASN A 526 -9.01 -12.60 -21.83
N ASN A 527 -9.09 -12.09 -23.06
CA ASN A 527 -10.28 -12.10 -23.91
C ASN A 527 -10.03 -13.00 -25.14
N GLU A 528 -10.87 -12.93 -26.16
CA GLU A 528 -10.83 -13.77 -27.36
C GLU A 528 -10.45 -12.93 -28.61
N ILE A 529 -9.58 -11.93 -28.44
CA ILE A 529 -9.20 -11.00 -29.50
C ILE A 529 -8.16 -11.64 -30.42
N SER A 530 -8.51 -11.88 -31.68
CA SER A 530 -7.59 -12.47 -32.66
C SER A 530 -6.35 -11.58 -32.90
N THR A 531 -5.28 -12.19 -33.39
CA THR A 531 -4.03 -11.46 -33.70
C THR A 531 -4.22 -10.32 -34.70
N ASP A 532 -5.10 -10.50 -35.69
CA ASP A 532 -5.45 -9.47 -36.67
C ASP A 532 -6.20 -8.30 -36.01
N ALA A 533 -7.15 -8.60 -35.13
CA ALA A 533 -7.88 -7.60 -34.35
C ALA A 533 -6.94 -6.82 -33.41
N ALA A 534 -6.01 -7.51 -32.73
CA ALA A 534 -5.01 -6.89 -31.89
C ALA A 534 -4.08 -5.95 -32.68
N ARG A 535 -3.71 -6.32 -33.92
CA ARG A 535 -2.94 -5.45 -34.83
C ARG A 535 -3.73 -4.19 -35.21
N ALA A 536 -5.04 -4.32 -35.48
CA ALA A 536 -5.91 -3.17 -35.76
C ALA A 536 -6.04 -2.24 -34.54
N ILE A 537 -6.25 -2.80 -33.34
CA ILE A 537 -6.32 -2.03 -32.08
C ILE A 537 -4.99 -1.31 -31.83
N ARG A 538 -3.85 -1.96 -32.06
CA ARG A 538 -2.52 -1.32 -31.94
C ARG A 538 -2.35 -0.16 -32.92
N ALA A 539 -2.88 -0.27 -34.14
CA ALA A 539 -2.83 0.83 -35.11
C ALA A 539 -3.68 2.03 -34.65
N ALA A 540 -4.86 1.78 -34.08
CA ALA A 540 -5.70 2.82 -33.48
C ALA A 540 -5.06 3.45 -32.24
N PHE A 541 -4.41 2.65 -31.38
CA PHE A 541 -3.68 3.14 -30.20
C PHE A 541 -2.62 4.18 -30.57
N LYS A 542 -1.88 3.97 -31.67
CA LYS A 542 -0.87 4.94 -32.15
C LYS A 542 -1.44 6.29 -32.55
N LYS A 543 -2.74 6.35 -32.88
CA LYS A 543 -3.44 7.59 -33.22
C LYS A 543 -4.16 8.21 -32.02
N SER A 544 -4.27 7.47 -30.90
CA SER A 544 -4.91 7.98 -29.69
C SER A 544 -4.09 9.12 -29.12
N THR A 545 -4.77 10.18 -28.69
CA THR A 545 -4.12 11.35 -28.07
C THR A 545 -4.08 11.30 -26.55
N SER A 546 -4.90 10.44 -25.93
CA SER A 546 -5.04 10.38 -24.46
C SER A 546 -4.55 9.06 -23.85
N LEU A 547 -4.65 7.95 -24.58
CA LEU A 547 -4.36 6.62 -24.05
C LEU A 547 -2.85 6.45 -23.84
N LYS A 548 -2.46 6.03 -22.64
CA LYS A 548 -1.08 5.74 -22.24
C LYS A 548 -0.79 4.25 -22.24
N GLU A 549 -1.78 3.44 -21.87
CA GLU A 549 -1.60 2.02 -21.67
C GLU A 549 -2.81 1.24 -22.17
N ILE A 550 -2.51 0.15 -22.89
CA ILE A 550 -3.49 -0.86 -23.29
C ILE A 550 -2.92 -2.25 -23.00
N ASN A 551 -3.60 -3.01 -22.15
CA ASN A 551 -3.24 -4.38 -21.84
C ASN A 551 -4.06 -5.35 -22.71
N LEU A 552 -3.38 -6.09 -23.59
CA LEU A 552 -3.93 -7.15 -24.45
C LEU A 552 -3.36 -8.54 -24.10
N ALA A 553 -2.73 -8.71 -22.94
CA ALA A 553 -2.10 -9.97 -22.58
C ALA A 553 -3.10 -11.15 -22.58
N PHE A 554 -2.62 -12.34 -22.87
CA PHE A 554 -3.39 -13.60 -22.85
C PHE A 554 -4.65 -13.62 -23.76
N ASN A 555 -4.63 -12.92 -24.89
CA ASN A 555 -5.68 -12.96 -25.93
C ASN A 555 -5.38 -13.95 -27.07
#